data_AF-A0A8J6B650-F1
#
_entry.id   AF-A0A8J6B650-F1
#
_cell.length_a   1.000
_cell.length_b   1.000
_cell.length_c   1.000
_cell.angle_alpha   90.00
_cell.angle_beta   90.00
_cell.angle_gamma   90.00
#
_symmetry.space_group_name_H-M   'P 1'
#
loop_
_entity.id
_entity.type
_entity.pdbx_description
1 polymer ?
#
loop_
_entity_poly.entity_id
_entity_poly.type
_entity_poly.pdbx_seq_one_letter_code
_entity_poly.pdbx_strand_id
1 'polypeptide(L)'
;EAKVTEVKLNDAREHYRPAAARASLLYFIMNDLNKIHPMYQFSLKAFSVVFQQAVQKAPADEVLKQRVTNLIDSITFSVFQYTTRGLFECDKLTYTAQLAFQILLMNKEINMAELDFPLRYPAQPGLMSPVDFLSNQSWGGIK
;
A
#
# COMPACT_ATOMS: atom_id res chain seq x y z
N GLU A 1 15.33 -10.73 -36.87
CA GLU A 1 14.16 -11.25 -36.13
C GLU A 1 14.31 -11.18 -34.62
N ALA A 2 15.37 -11.72 -34.01
CA ALA A 2 15.61 -11.65 -32.56
C ALA A 2 15.49 -10.23 -31.95
N LYS A 3 16.12 -9.22 -32.58
CA LYS A 3 16.01 -7.81 -32.15
C LYS A 3 14.58 -7.26 -32.16
N VAL A 4 13.73 -7.70 -33.09
CA VAL A 4 12.33 -7.22 -33.20
C VAL A 4 11.47 -7.85 -32.11
N THR A 5 11.70 -9.13 -31.80
CA THR A 5 11.04 -9.82 -30.69
C THR A 5 11.45 -9.25 -29.34
N GLU A 6 12.72 -8.88 -29.17
CA GLU A 6 13.24 -8.25 -27.96
C GLU A 6 12.56 -6.90 -27.69
N VAL A 7 12.43 -6.04 -28.71
CA VAL A 7 11.73 -4.75 -28.58
C VAL A 7 10.27 -4.97 -28.17
N LYS A 8 9.54 -5.87 -28.83
CA LYS A 8 8.15 -6.17 -28.48
C LYS A 8 7.99 -6.74 -27.06
N LEU A 9 8.94 -7.56 -26.61
CA LEU A 9 8.97 -8.07 -25.24
C LEU A 9 9.19 -6.95 -24.23
N ASN A 10 10.12 -6.04 -24.53
CA ASN A 10 10.43 -4.92 -23.66
C ASN A 10 9.25 -3.97 -23.54
N ASP A 11 8.60 -3.66 -24.67
CA ASP A 11 7.37 -2.88 -24.69
C ASP A 11 6.29 -3.54 -23.83
N ALA A 12 6.06 -4.84 -23.99
CA ALA A 12 5.10 -5.57 -23.15
C ALA A 12 5.44 -5.49 -21.65
N ARG A 13 6.72 -5.59 -21.26
CA ARG A 13 7.16 -5.47 -19.86
C ARG A 13 6.82 -4.11 -19.27
N GLU A 14 7.00 -3.03 -20.03
CA GLU A 14 6.67 -1.68 -19.57
C GLU A 14 5.18 -1.52 -19.22
N HIS A 15 4.29 -2.14 -20.01
CA HIS A 15 2.86 -2.09 -19.74
C HIS A 15 2.46 -2.75 -18.40
N TYR A 16 3.16 -3.83 -18.00
CA TYR A 16 2.91 -4.53 -16.74
C TYR A 16 3.73 -4.01 -15.56
N ARG A 17 4.68 -3.10 -15.79
CA ARG A 17 5.51 -2.49 -14.74
C ARG A 17 4.70 -1.89 -13.58
N PRO A 18 3.53 -1.23 -13.79
CA PRO A 18 2.70 -0.74 -12.70
C PRO A 18 2.18 -1.85 -11.77
N ALA A 19 1.77 -3.00 -12.33
CA ALA A 19 1.32 -4.15 -11.56
C ALA A 19 2.48 -4.77 -10.76
N ALA A 20 3.68 -4.86 -11.36
CA ALA A 20 4.88 -5.32 -10.68
C ALA A 20 5.30 -4.39 -9.54
N ALA A 21 5.25 -3.07 -9.76
CA ALA A 21 5.54 -2.07 -8.73
C ALA A 21 4.56 -2.18 -7.55
N ARG A 22 3.26 -2.33 -7.83
CA ARG A 22 2.24 -2.60 -6.81
C ARG A 22 2.55 -3.86 -6.01
N ALA A 23 2.84 -4.97 -6.68
CA ALA A 23 3.17 -6.23 -6.00
C ALA A 23 4.42 -6.10 -5.11
N SER A 24 5.45 -5.40 -5.60
CA SER A 24 6.66 -5.14 -4.82
C SER A 24 6.37 -4.31 -3.57
N LEU A 25 5.56 -3.26 -3.68
CA LEU A 25 5.13 -2.44 -2.54
C LEU A 25 4.43 -3.30 -1.48
N LEU A 26 3.47 -4.12 -1.91
CA LEU A 26 2.71 -5.00 -1.02
C LEU A 26 3.59 -6.01 -0.29
N TYR A 27 4.57 -6.60 -0.98
CA TYR A 27 5.52 -7.52 -0.36
C TYR A 27 6.34 -6.83 0.74
N PHE A 28 6.87 -5.64 0.49
CA PHE A 28 7.68 -4.93 1.49
C PHE A 28 6.85 -4.48 2.69
N ILE A 29 5.61 -4.01 2.48
CA ILE A 29 4.69 -3.71 3.60
C ILE A 29 4.44 -4.96 4.43
N MET A 30 4.14 -6.09 3.79
CA MET A 30 3.89 -7.36 4.48
C MET A 30 5.14 -7.86 5.24
N ASN A 31 6.33 -7.73 4.64
CA ASN A 31 7.60 -8.12 5.26
C ASN A 31 7.92 -7.27 6.50
N ASP A 32 7.57 -5.99 6.48
CA ASP A 32 7.81 -5.05 7.58
C ASP A 32 6.88 -5.23 8.77
N LEU A 33 5.84 -6.08 8.68
CA LEU A 33 4.93 -6.36 9.79
C LEU A 33 5.61 -7.01 11.00
N ASN A 34 6.76 -7.65 10.81
CA ASN A 34 7.55 -8.17 11.93
C ASN A 34 8.00 -7.07 12.92
N LYS A 35 8.06 -5.81 12.46
CA LYS A 35 8.39 -4.63 13.27
C LYS A 35 7.24 -4.25 14.21
N ILE A 36 6.01 -4.62 13.86
CA ILE A 36 4.82 -4.44 14.71
C ILE A 36 4.76 -5.58 15.73
N HIS A 37 4.87 -6.82 15.27
CA HIS A 37 4.84 -7.98 16.15
C HIS A 37 5.74 -9.11 15.62
N PRO A 38 6.61 -9.73 16.44
CA PRO A 38 7.55 -10.76 15.98
C PRO A 38 6.92 -11.99 15.33
N MET A 39 5.63 -12.27 15.59
CA MET A 39 4.89 -13.37 14.98
C MET A 39 4.47 -13.10 13.52
N TYR A 40 4.47 -11.84 13.07
CA TYR A 40 4.07 -11.47 11.71
C TYR A 40 5.23 -11.66 10.73
N GLN A 41 5.59 -12.92 10.51
CA GLN A 41 6.65 -13.31 9.59
C GLN A 41 6.04 -13.90 8.32
N PHE A 42 6.33 -13.25 7.20
CA PHE A 42 5.92 -13.71 5.89
C PHE A 42 7.13 -13.90 5.01
N SER A 43 7.19 -15.02 4.30
CA SER A 43 8.26 -15.29 3.34
C SER A 43 7.90 -14.81 1.95
N LEU A 44 8.93 -14.52 1.14
CA LEU A 44 8.74 -14.26 -0.29
C LEU A 44 8.08 -15.46 -1.00
N LYS A 45 8.36 -16.69 -0.55
CA LYS A 45 7.73 -17.90 -1.08
C LYS A 45 6.22 -17.90 -0.87
N ALA A 46 5.76 -17.56 0.34
CA ALA A 46 4.33 -17.44 0.64
C ALA A 46 3.68 -16.33 -0.19
N PHE A 47 4.32 -15.17 -0.28
CA PHE A 47 3.86 -14.07 -1.13
C PHE A 47 3.70 -14.49 -2.59
N SER A 48 4.70 -15.17 -3.16
CA SER A 48 4.68 -15.62 -4.56
C SER A 48 3.51 -16.54 -4.87
N VAL A 49 3.13 -17.43 -3.94
CA VAL A 49 1.95 -18.29 -4.11
C VAL A 49 0.68 -17.45 -4.20
N VAL A 50 0.49 -16.52 -3.27
CA VAL A 50 -0.69 -15.63 -3.24
C VAL A 50 -0.73 -14.74 -4.49
N PHE A 51 0.42 -14.20 -4.90
CA PHE A 51 0.55 -13.39 -6.11
C PHE A 51 0.17 -14.17 -7.37
N GLN A 52 0.68 -15.40 -7.53
CA GLN A 52 0.35 -16.25 -8.69
C GLN A 52 -1.15 -16.57 -8.73
N GLN A 53 -1.74 -16.92 -7.59
CA GLN A 53 -3.18 -17.14 -7.48
C GLN A 53 -3.98 -15.88 -7.82
N ALA A 54 -3.53 -14.71 -7.37
CA ALA A 54 -4.18 -13.43 -7.66
C ALA A 54 -4.14 -13.08 -9.15
N VAL A 55 -3.01 -13.36 -9.84
CA VAL A 55 -2.86 -13.15 -11.29
C VAL A 55 -3.79 -14.06 -12.10
N GLN A 56 -3.95 -15.32 -11.66
CA GLN A 56 -4.87 -16.28 -12.28
C GLN A 56 -6.34 -15.91 -12.05
N LYS A 57 -6.68 -15.40 -10.86
CA LYS A 57 -8.03 -14.97 -10.50
C LYS A 57 -8.46 -13.67 -11.19
N ALA A 58 -7.50 -12.79 -11.49
CA ALA A 58 -7.77 -11.49 -12.10
C ALA A 58 -8.50 -11.65 -13.45
N PRO A 59 -9.65 -10.97 -13.66
CA PRO A 59 -10.38 -11.04 -14.93
C PRO A 59 -9.52 -10.68 -16.14
N ALA A 60 -9.60 -11.51 -17.18
CA ALA A 60 -9.00 -11.20 -18.47
C ALA A 60 -9.73 -10.03 -19.13
N ASP A 61 -9.01 -9.24 -19.92
CA ASP A 61 -9.57 -8.11 -20.67
C ASP A 61 -8.77 -7.95 -21.96
N GLU A 62 -9.45 -7.61 -23.05
CA GLU A 62 -8.82 -7.35 -24.35
C GLU A 62 -8.06 -6.02 -24.35
N VAL A 63 -8.55 -5.04 -23.56
CA VAL A 63 -7.90 -3.75 -23.39
C VAL A 63 -6.77 -3.91 -22.36
N LEU A 64 -5.52 -3.88 -22.82
CA LEU A 64 -4.33 -4.07 -21.98
C LEU A 64 -4.31 -3.19 -20.73
N LYS A 65 -4.71 -1.91 -20.86
CA LYS A 65 -4.81 -0.99 -19.73
C LYS A 65 -5.78 -1.49 -18.66
N GLN A 66 -6.96 -1.97 -19.07
CA GLN A 66 -7.96 -2.51 -18.17
C GLN A 66 -7.49 -3.84 -17.56
N ARG A 67 -6.81 -4.70 -18.34
CA ARG A 67 -6.19 -5.91 -17.82
C ARG A 67 -5.18 -5.61 -16.71
N VAL A 68 -4.35 -4.59 -16.86
CA VAL A 68 -3.37 -4.15 -15.84
C VAL A 68 -4.08 -3.64 -14.58
N THR A 69 -5.17 -2.87 -14.72
CA THR A 69 -6.00 -2.46 -13.57
C THR A 69 -6.59 -3.66 -12.84
N ASN A 70 -7.20 -4.60 -13.57
CA ASN A 70 -7.77 -5.82 -12.98
C ASN A 70 -6.71 -6.65 -12.22
N LEU A 71 -5.48 -6.69 -12.74
CA LEU A 71 -4.35 -7.34 -12.06
C LEU A 71 -4.00 -6.62 -10.76
N ILE A 72 -3.83 -5.29 -10.80
CA ILE A 72 -3.52 -4.46 -9.62
C ILE A 72 -4.55 -4.68 -8.52
N ASP A 73 -5.84 -4.66 -8.87
CA ASP A 73 -6.94 -4.82 -7.92
C ASP A 73 -6.96 -6.23 -7.32
N SER A 74 -6.87 -7.26 -8.17
CA SER A 74 -6.87 -8.65 -7.70
C SER A 74 -5.65 -8.96 -6.82
N ILE A 75 -4.45 -8.49 -7.20
CA ILE A 75 -3.23 -8.66 -6.40
C ILE A 75 -3.37 -7.94 -5.06
N THR A 76 -3.80 -6.67 -5.06
CA THR A 76 -3.98 -5.87 -3.85
C THR A 76 -4.96 -6.55 -2.90
N PHE A 77 -6.13 -6.94 -3.40
CA PHE A 77 -7.16 -7.58 -2.59
C PHE A 77 -6.70 -8.94 -2.04
N SER A 78 -6.08 -9.77 -2.87
CA SER A 78 -5.68 -11.13 -2.47
C SER A 78 -4.57 -11.08 -1.42
N VAL A 79 -3.58 -10.20 -1.58
CA VAL A 79 -2.53 -10.00 -0.58
C VAL A 79 -3.10 -9.41 0.71
N PHE A 80 -3.95 -8.38 0.62
CA PHE A 80 -4.64 -7.81 1.78
C PHE A 80 -5.41 -8.87 2.58
N GLN A 81 -6.21 -9.71 1.90
CA GLN A 81 -6.96 -10.78 2.54
C GLN A 81 -6.03 -11.83 3.17
N TYR A 82 -4.96 -12.20 2.49
CA TYR A 82 -4.00 -13.18 3.00
C TYR A 82 -3.30 -12.65 4.25
N THR A 83 -2.82 -11.41 4.22
CA THR A 83 -2.13 -10.78 5.34
C THR A 83 -3.07 -10.59 6.53
N THR A 84 -4.25 -9.99 6.34
CA THR A 84 -5.21 -9.74 7.44
C THR A 84 -5.69 -11.00 8.14
N ARG A 85 -5.76 -12.16 7.46
CA ARG A 85 -6.07 -13.45 8.10
C ARG A 85 -4.99 -13.92 9.09
N GLY A 86 -3.75 -13.48 8.90
CA GLY A 86 -2.61 -13.81 9.78
C GLY A 86 -2.35 -12.80 10.90
N LEU A 87 -3.14 -11.72 11.00
CA LEU A 87 -2.96 -10.67 12.01
C LEU A 87 -3.97 -10.81 13.14
N PHE A 88 -3.57 -10.41 14.35
CA PHE A 88 -4.50 -10.17 15.45
C PHE A 88 -5.41 -8.99 15.13
N GLU A 89 -6.63 -9.01 15.66
CA GLU A 89 -7.64 -7.96 15.40
C GLU A 89 -7.13 -6.56 15.75
N CYS A 90 -6.34 -6.42 16.82
CA CYS A 90 -5.79 -5.13 17.26
C CYS A 90 -4.87 -4.46 16.23
N ASP A 91 -4.22 -5.25 15.37
CA ASP A 91 -3.21 -4.74 14.42
C ASP A 91 -3.75 -4.57 12.99
N LYS A 92 -4.95 -5.09 12.71
CA LYS A 92 -5.54 -5.03 11.36
C LYS A 92 -5.77 -3.61 10.88
N LEU A 93 -6.21 -2.71 11.77
CA LEU A 93 -6.44 -1.31 11.41
C LEU A 93 -5.13 -0.61 11.06
N THR A 94 -4.09 -0.83 11.86
CA THR A 94 -2.74 -0.29 11.62
C THR A 94 -2.19 -0.75 10.27
N TYR A 95 -2.27 -2.05 9.95
CA TYR A 95 -1.87 -2.57 8.65
C TYR A 95 -2.70 -1.98 7.51
N THR A 96 -4.03 -1.89 7.67
CA THR A 96 -4.93 -1.36 6.63
C THR A 96 -4.63 0.11 6.34
N ALA A 97 -4.42 0.91 7.38
CA ALA A 97 -4.04 2.32 7.24
C ALA A 97 -2.69 2.47 6.55
N GLN A 98 -1.66 1.72 6.99
CA GLN A 98 -0.35 1.72 6.36
C GLN A 98 -0.42 1.34 4.88
N LEU A 99 -1.16 0.28 4.55
CA LEU A 99 -1.38 -0.16 3.18
C LEU A 99 -2.00 0.95 2.32
N ALA A 100 -3.07 1.58 2.81
CA ALA A 100 -3.75 2.66 2.10
C ALA A 100 -2.83 3.86 1.86
N PHE A 101 -2.15 4.36 2.89
CA PHE A 101 -1.25 5.51 2.76
C PHE A 101 -0.07 5.24 1.83
N GLN A 102 0.53 4.06 1.89
CA GLN A 102 1.64 3.69 0.99
C GLN A 102 1.17 3.61 -0.48
N ILE A 103 -0.05 3.14 -0.72
CA ILE A 103 -0.67 3.14 -2.05
C ILE A 103 -0.88 4.57 -2.55
N LEU A 104 -1.46 5.45 -1.71
CA LEU A 104 -1.72 6.85 -2.07
C LEU A 104 -0.41 7.61 -2.35
N LEU A 105 0.64 7.38 -1.55
CA LEU A 105 1.97 7.94 -1.78
C LEU A 105 2.57 7.45 -3.11
N MET A 106 2.49 6.15 -3.40
CA MET A 106 3.01 5.60 -4.66
C MET A 106 2.27 6.18 -5.88
N ASN A 107 0.97 6.40 -5.74
CA ASN A 107 0.14 7.03 -6.77
C ASN A 107 0.32 8.56 -6.83
N LYS A 108 1.07 9.17 -5.89
CA LYS A 108 1.25 10.62 -5.73
C LYS A 108 -0.06 11.38 -5.49
N GLU A 109 -1.02 10.72 -4.86
CA GLU A 109 -2.30 11.32 -4.46
C GLU A 109 -2.17 12.10 -3.15
N ILE A 110 -1.19 11.73 -2.33
CA ILE A 110 -0.78 12.47 -1.14
C ILE A 110 0.74 12.65 -1.15
N ASN A 111 1.22 13.60 -0.34
CA ASN A 111 2.64 13.81 -0.10
C ASN A 111 3.07 13.38 1.32
N MET A 112 4.38 13.32 1.56
CA MET A 112 4.92 12.89 2.85
C MET A 112 4.56 13.84 4.00
N ALA A 113 4.39 15.14 3.76
CA ALA A 113 4.02 16.09 4.81
C ALA A 113 2.56 15.91 5.24
N GLU A 114 1.66 15.62 4.29
CA GLU A 114 0.26 15.27 4.57
C GLU A 114 0.14 13.98 5.38
N LEU A 115 1.01 13.00 5.15
CA LEU A 115 1.06 11.77 5.97
C LEU A 115 1.70 12.02 7.34
N ASP A 116 2.73 12.86 7.42
CA ASP A 116 3.45 13.13 8.67
C ASP A 116 2.58 13.88 9.68
N PHE A 117 1.68 14.74 9.21
CA PHE A 117 0.77 15.52 10.05
C PHE A 117 -0.10 14.66 11.00
N PRO A 118 -0.91 13.68 10.53
CA PRO A 118 -1.69 12.81 11.42
C PRO A 118 -0.81 11.87 12.26
N LEU A 119 0.40 11.54 11.82
CA LEU A 119 1.31 10.65 12.56
C LEU A 119 1.98 11.35 13.73
N ARG A 120 2.36 12.63 13.57
CA ARG A 120 3.10 13.38 14.60
C ARG A 120 2.24 14.33 15.40
N TYR A 121 1.14 14.81 14.83
CA TYR A 121 0.29 15.85 15.40
C TYR A 121 1.11 16.99 16.03
N PRO A 122 1.79 17.82 15.22
CA PRO A 122 2.74 18.81 15.71
C PRO A 122 2.05 20.01 16.36
N ALA A 123 1.53 19.81 17.58
CA ALA A 123 0.87 20.86 18.34
C ALA A 123 1.88 21.81 18.99
N GLN A 124 1.67 23.13 18.82
CA GLN A 124 2.49 24.15 19.45
C GLN A 124 2.23 24.18 20.98
N PRO A 125 3.26 23.94 21.81
CA PRO A 125 3.10 23.95 23.26
C PRO A 125 2.91 25.38 23.78
N GLY A 126 2.18 25.53 24.89
CA GLY A 126 2.05 26.79 25.62
C GLY A 126 1.02 27.78 25.07
N LEU A 127 0.27 27.42 24.01
CA LEU A 127 -0.84 28.23 23.54
C LEU A 127 -2.08 28.02 24.42
N MET A 128 -2.76 29.12 24.76
CA MET A 128 -4.07 29.07 25.41
C MET A 128 -5.17 29.17 24.35
N SER A 129 -6.18 28.30 24.48
CA SER A 129 -7.36 28.37 23.63
C SER A 129 -8.14 29.64 23.95
N PRO A 130 -8.48 30.47 22.95
CA PRO A 130 -9.36 31.62 23.14
C PRO A 130 -10.84 31.22 23.21
N VAL A 131 -11.14 29.94 22.95
CA VAL A 131 -12.50 29.39 22.96
C VAL A 131 -12.62 28.28 24.00
N ASP A 132 -13.79 28.14 24.60
CA ASP A 132 -14.11 27.18 25.66
C ASP A 132 -14.30 25.74 25.16
N PHE A 133 -14.72 25.56 23.91
CA PHE A 133 -14.97 24.24 23.31
C PHE A 133 -13.70 23.52 22.82
N LEU A 134 -12.53 24.17 22.81
CA LEU A 134 -11.25 23.55 22.45
C LEU A 134 -10.28 23.56 23.63
N SER A 135 -9.58 22.45 23.81
CA SER A 135 -8.45 22.38 24.75
C SER A 135 -7.26 23.20 24.22
N ASN A 136 -6.40 23.67 25.13
CA ASN A 136 -5.13 24.34 24.80
C ASN A 136 -4.26 23.50 23.84
N GLN A 137 -4.23 22.17 24.05
CA GLN A 137 -3.51 21.23 23.18
C GLN A 137 -4.11 21.18 21.77
N SER A 138 -5.44 21.09 21.67
CA SER A 138 -6.16 21.06 20.40
C SER A 138 -5.99 22.36 19.62
N TRP A 139 -6.02 23.49 20.32
CA TRP A 139 -5.76 24.80 19.75
C TRP A 139 -4.34 24.89 19.19
N GLY A 140 -3.35 24.36 19.93
CA GLY A 140 -1.97 24.27 19.47
C GLY A 140 -1.76 23.40 18.22
N GLY A 141 -2.65 22.43 17.95
CA GLY A 141 -2.57 21.58 16.76
C GLY A 141 -3.25 22.14 15.51
N ILE A 142 -4.01 23.23 15.61
CA ILE A 142 -4.67 23.88 14.45
C ILE A 142 -3.86 25.10 13.97
N LYS A 143 -2.98 25.63 14.83
CA LYS A 143 -2.17 26.84 14.61
C LYS A 143 -0.78 26.55 14.09
#